data_AF-A0AAP0PKH4-F1
#
_entry.id   AF-A0AAP0PKH4-F1
#
_cell.length_a   1.000
_cell.length_b   1.000
_cell.length_c   1.000
_cell.angle_alpha   90.00
_cell.angle_beta   90.00
_cell.angle_gamma   90.00
#
_symmetry.space_group_name_H-M   'P 1'
#
loop_
_entity.id
_entity.type
_entity.pdbx_description
1 polymer ?
#
loop_
_entity_poly.entity_id
_entity_poly.type
_entity_poly.pdbx_seq_one_letter_code
_entity_poly.pdbx_strand_id
1 'polypeptide(L)'
;MEDSYAEEKKPYEEKYQADKEAYLQIMGKEKRENEAMKLFEEEQKQKTAMELLEQYLQFKQEVDKENMDKENKKKKEKDPLKPKQPLSAFFLYSKERRATLLEENKNVLEIAKIAGEEWKNLTEKQRKPYEKIAKKQKEEYLQEMEVYKQKKAEEAASRQQEEEELMKIQKLEAMQLLKRKEKTDNILKKTKEQCQKKKKEEQNVDPNKPKRPASSYILFRQTRKSLVQERPGINNSTLSALISVKWKELNEADKKIWNDKAAEAMEAYKKELEEYNKSAVAPSQ
;
A
#
# COMPACT_ATOMS: atom_id res chain seq x y z
N MET A 1 2.43 -2.34 -81.44
CA MET A 1 2.94 -3.54 -80.73
C MET A 1 3.31 -3.16 -79.29
N GLU A 2 2.53 -2.29 -78.65
CA GLU A 2 2.77 -1.80 -77.28
C GLU A 2 1.56 -2.04 -76.35
N ASP A 3 0.37 -2.32 -76.91
CA ASP A 3 -0.84 -2.52 -76.10
C ASP A 3 -0.95 -3.90 -75.43
N SER A 4 -0.13 -4.90 -75.80
CA SER A 4 -0.23 -6.26 -75.22
C SER A 4 0.47 -6.42 -73.87
N TYR A 5 1.30 -5.45 -73.46
CA TYR A 5 2.04 -5.52 -72.17
C TYR A 5 1.29 -4.86 -71.01
N ALA A 6 0.22 -4.10 -71.29
CA ALA A 6 -0.55 -3.40 -70.28
C ALA A 6 -1.65 -4.27 -69.62
N GLU A 7 -2.06 -5.36 -70.27
CA GLU A 7 -3.13 -6.24 -69.76
C GLU A 7 -2.64 -7.37 -68.85
N GLU A 8 -1.41 -7.85 -69.02
CA GLU A 8 -0.85 -8.93 -68.17
C GLU A 8 -0.39 -8.45 -66.78
N LYS A 9 -0.17 -7.14 -66.58
CA LYS A 9 0.21 -6.57 -65.26
C LYS A 9 -0.97 -6.35 -64.32
N LYS A 10 -2.18 -6.11 -64.83
CA LYS A 10 -3.41 -5.88 -64.05
C LYS A 10 -3.73 -6.99 -63.03
N PRO A 11 -3.70 -8.30 -63.40
CA PRO A 11 -4.03 -9.38 -62.45
C PRO A 11 -2.95 -9.61 -61.38
N TYR A 12 -1.71 -9.16 -61.60
CA TYR A 12 -0.66 -9.22 -60.58
C TYR A 12 -0.78 -8.06 -59.58
N GLU A 13 -1.07 -6.86 -60.08
CA GLU A 13 -1.31 -5.67 -59.25
C GLU A 13 -2.53 -5.85 -58.34
N GLU A 14 -3.62 -6.44 -58.84
CA GLU A 14 -4.83 -6.73 -58.05
C GLU A 14 -4.59 -7.79 -56.97
N LYS A 15 -3.83 -8.85 -57.27
CA LYS A 15 -3.43 -9.86 -56.27
C LYS A 15 -2.56 -9.25 -55.18
N TYR A 16 -1.60 -8.40 -55.56
CA TYR A 16 -0.76 -7.68 -54.61
C TYR A 16 -1.58 -6.73 -53.73
N GLN A 17 -2.57 -6.03 -54.30
CA GLN A 17 -3.48 -5.19 -53.53
C GLN A 17 -4.37 -6.02 -52.58
N ALA A 18 -4.93 -7.14 -53.04
CA ALA A 18 -5.72 -8.05 -52.21
C ALA A 18 -4.90 -8.67 -51.06
N ASP A 19 -3.67 -9.11 -51.33
CA ASP A 19 -2.77 -9.64 -50.29
C ASP A 19 -2.36 -8.56 -49.29
N LYS A 20 -2.13 -7.33 -49.76
CA LYS A 20 -1.83 -6.17 -48.89
C LYS A 20 -3.03 -5.80 -48.02
N GLU A 21 -4.24 -5.82 -48.57
CA GLU A 21 -5.48 -5.56 -47.83
C GLU A 21 -5.76 -6.66 -46.80
N ALA A 22 -5.59 -7.93 -47.18
CA ALA A 22 -5.71 -9.06 -46.27
C ALA A 22 -4.69 -8.99 -45.13
N TYR A 23 -3.43 -8.65 -45.43
CA TYR A 23 -2.40 -8.41 -44.42
C TYR A 23 -2.76 -7.27 -43.47
N LEU A 24 -3.25 -6.14 -44.00
CA LEU A 24 -3.69 -5.01 -43.18
C LEU A 24 -4.90 -5.37 -42.30
N GLN A 25 -5.81 -6.21 -42.80
CA GLN A 25 -6.97 -6.69 -42.05
C GLN A 25 -6.55 -7.64 -40.92
N ILE A 26 -5.60 -8.55 -41.17
CA ILE A 26 -5.01 -9.44 -40.15
C ILE A 26 -4.27 -8.62 -39.10
N MET A 27 -3.39 -7.71 -39.50
CA MET A 27 -2.65 -6.82 -38.58
C MET A 27 -3.60 -5.94 -37.75
N GLY A 28 -4.71 -5.48 -38.34
CA GLY A 28 -5.75 -4.73 -37.65
C GLY A 28 -6.56 -5.59 -36.67
N LYS A 29 -6.73 -6.89 -36.96
CA LYS A 29 -7.37 -7.85 -36.05
C LYS A 29 -6.46 -8.18 -34.87
N GLU A 30 -5.19 -8.49 -35.13
CA GLU A 30 -4.19 -8.75 -34.10
C GLU A 30 -3.99 -7.55 -33.16
N LYS A 31 -3.99 -6.32 -33.67
CA LYS A 31 -3.92 -5.12 -32.82
C LYS A 31 -5.12 -5.02 -31.86
N ARG A 32 -6.33 -5.28 -32.35
CA ARG A 32 -7.55 -5.28 -31.52
C ARG A 32 -7.55 -6.41 -30.50
N GLU A 33 -7.10 -7.61 -30.89
CA GLU A 33 -6.97 -8.74 -29.98
C GLU A 33 -5.93 -8.47 -28.87
N ASN A 34 -4.79 -7.86 -29.21
CA ASN A 34 -3.78 -7.46 -28.24
C ASN A 34 -4.28 -6.36 -27.29
N GLU A 35 -5.03 -5.39 -27.81
CA GLU A 35 -5.66 -4.36 -26.99
C GLU A 35 -6.72 -4.95 -26.05
N ALA A 36 -7.55 -5.88 -26.53
CA ALA A 36 -8.54 -6.59 -25.72
C ALA A 36 -7.87 -7.44 -24.62
N MET A 37 -6.79 -8.14 -24.92
CA MET A 37 -6.02 -8.91 -23.92
C MET A 37 -5.40 -8.00 -22.85
N LYS A 38 -4.87 -6.83 -23.25
CA LYS A 38 -4.33 -5.87 -22.30
C LYS A 38 -5.40 -5.29 -21.38
N LEU A 39 -6.58 -4.96 -21.93
CA LEU A 39 -7.72 -4.49 -21.15
C LEU A 39 -8.21 -5.57 -20.17
N PHE A 40 -8.25 -6.84 -20.61
CA PHE A 40 -8.62 -7.95 -19.74
C PHE A 40 -7.62 -8.16 -18.59
N GLU A 41 -6.31 -8.10 -18.85
CA GLU A 41 -5.30 -8.16 -17.78
C GLU A 41 -5.43 -6.99 -16.79
N GLU A 42 -5.76 -5.80 -17.29
CA GLU A 42 -5.98 -4.61 -16.47
C GLU A 42 -7.24 -4.74 -15.61
N GLU A 43 -8.32 -5.29 -16.17
CA GLU A 43 -9.56 -5.61 -15.44
C GLU A 43 -9.34 -6.68 -14.36
N GLN A 44 -8.60 -7.75 -14.65
CA GLN A 44 -8.25 -8.78 -13.65
C GLN A 44 -7.44 -8.19 -12.49
N LYS A 45 -6.48 -7.30 -12.79
CA LYS A 45 -5.72 -6.58 -11.75
C LYS A 45 -6.61 -5.67 -10.91
N GLN A 46 -7.51 -4.92 -11.54
CA GLN A 46 -8.47 -4.07 -10.84
C GLN A 46 -9.41 -4.89 -9.94
N LYS A 47 -9.90 -6.03 -10.43
CA LYS A 47 -10.75 -6.95 -9.67
C LYS A 47 -10.02 -7.51 -8.45
N THR A 48 -8.78 -7.98 -8.63
CA THR A 48 -7.95 -8.49 -7.53
C THR A 48 -7.66 -7.40 -6.48
N ALA A 49 -7.41 -6.16 -6.93
CA ALA A 49 -7.21 -5.03 -6.03
C ALA A 49 -8.50 -4.66 -5.25
N MET A 50 -9.66 -4.74 -5.91
CA MET A 50 -10.96 -4.56 -5.26
C MET A 50 -11.23 -5.63 -4.21
N GLU A 51 -10.99 -6.91 -4.53
CA GLU A 51 -11.18 -8.02 -3.61
C GLU A 51 -10.28 -7.90 -2.37
N LEU A 52 -9.02 -7.49 -2.54
CA LEU A 52 -8.11 -7.25 -1.42
C LEU A 52 -8.59 -6.07 -0.54
N LEU A 53 -9.12 -5.01 -1.16
CA LEU A 53 -9.70 -3.88 -0.43
C LEU A 53 -10.95 -4.30 0.35
N GLU A 54 -11.81 -5.13 -0.25
CA GLU A 54 -13.00 -5.68 0.38
C GLU A 54 -12.64 -6.56 1.58
N GLN A 55 -11.66 -7.45 1.44
CA GLN A 55 -11.12 -8.23 2.56
C GLN A 55 -10.58 -7.35 3.69
N TYR A 56 -9.85 -6.27 3.37
CA TYR A 56 -9.36 -5.32 4.37
C TYR A 56 -10.49 -4.57 5.07
N LEU A 57 -11.50 -4.11 4.32
CA LEU A 57 -12.67 -3.45 4.88
C LEU A 57 -13.45 -4.39 5.79
N GLN A 58 -13.62 -5.65 5.40
CA GLN A 58 -14.30 -6.65 6.20
C GLN A 58 -13.53 -6.98 7.48
N PHE A 59 -12.21 -7.14 7.39
CA PHE A 59 -11.35 -7.30 8.56
C PHE A 59 -11.47 -6.10 9.51
N LYS A 60 -11.46 -4.87 8.98
CA LYS A 60 -11.63 -3.66 9.79
C LYS A 60 -13.00 -3.63 10.48
N GLN A 61 -14.08 -3.95 9.76
CA GLN A 61 -15.43 -4.04 10.34
C GLN A 61 -15.54 -5.13 11.42
N GLU A 62 -14.85 -6.26 11.27
CA GLU A 62 -14.80 -7.32 12.28
C GLU A 62 -14.05 -6.89 13.53
N VAL A 63 -12.91 -6.20 13.36
CA VAL A 63 -12.15 -5.60 14.46
C VAL A 63 -12.96 -4.52 15.18
N ASP A 64 -13.66 -3.66 14.42
CA ASP A 64 -14.53 -2.62 14.99
C ASP A 64 -15.73 -3.24 15.73
N LYS A 65 -16.32 -4.34 15.21
CA LYS A 65 -17.36 -5.12 15.92
C LYS A 65 -16.82 -5.76 17.20
N GLU A 66 -15.64 -6.38 17.15
CA GLU A 66 -15.01 -6.95 18.34
C GLU A 66 -14.72 -5.87 19.39
N ASN A 67 -14.26 -4.70 18.96
CA ASN A 67 -14.00 -3.57 19.83
C ASN A 67 -15.30 -3.00 20.41
N MET A 68 -16.37 -2.89 19.60
CA MET A 68 -17.73 -2.52 20.05
C MET A 68 -18.30 -3.52 21.06
N ASP A 69 -18.10 -4.83 20.86
CA ASP A 69 -18.52 -5.86 21.81
C ASP A 69 -17.71 -5.83 23.10
N LYS A 70 -16.41 -5.51 23.03
CA LYS A 70 -15.54 -5.28 24.20
C LYS A 70 -15.89 -3.99 24.93
N GLU A 71 -16.29 -2.93 24.23
CA GLU A 71 -16.78 -1.67 24.83
C GLU A 71 -18.17 -1.84 25.47
N ASN A 72 -19.08 -2.59 24.84
CA ASN A 72 -20.37 -2.95 25.41
C ASN A 72 -20.23 -3.80 26.67
N LYS A 73 -19.20 -4.67 26.75
CA LYS A 73 -18.83 -5.38 27.99
C LYS A 73 -18.22 -4.47 29.06
N LYS A 74 -17.71 -3.28 28.71
CA LYS A 74 -17.04 -2.35 29.63
C LYS A 74 -17.89 -1.16 30.09
N LYS A 75 -19.06 -0.87 29.52
CA LYS A 75 -19.87 0.30 29.96
C LYS A 75 -21.32 -0.02 30.30
N LYS A 76 -21.65 0.22 31.56
CA LYS A 76 -22.72 1.18 31.89
C LYS A 76 -22.13 2.43 32.55
N GLU A 77 -21.04 2.96 32.00
CA GLU A 77 -20.64 4.33 32.35
C GLU A 77 -21.50 5.27 31.50
N LYS A 78 -22.52 5.84 32.13
CA LYS A 78 -23.44 6.78 31.47
C LYS A 78 -22.65 8.01 31.05
N ASP A 79 -22.77 8.39 29.79
CA ASP A 79 -22.14 9.58 29.20
C ASP A 79 -22.23 10.78 30.17
N PRO A 80 -21.09 11.35 30.61
CA PRO A 80 -21.06 12.47 31.56
C PRO A 80 -21.78 13.72 31.05
N LEU A 81 -21.87 13.90 29.73
CA LEU A 81 -22.48 15.07 29.09
C LEU A 81 -23.98 14.89 28.83
N LYS A 82 -24.53 13.68 29.01
CA LYS A 82 -25.96 13.44 28.81
C LYS A 82 -26.74 14.17 29.91
N PRO A 83 -27.66 15.09 29.56
CA PRO A 83 -28.53 15.74 30.54
C PRO A 83 -29.23 14.70 31.40
N LYS A 84 -29.30 14.95 32.72
CA LYS A 84 -29.95 14.06 33.68
C LYS A 84 -31.43 14.39 33.74
N GLN A 85 -32.27 13.35 33.89
CA GLN A 85 -33.70 13.55 34.04
C GLN A 85 -34.01 14.40 35.29
N PRO A 86 -34.90 15.40 35.17
CA PRO A 86 -35.28 16.25 36.29
C PRO A 86 -36.16 15.49 37.27
N LEU A 87 -36.23 16.00 38.51
CA LEU A 87 -37.03 15.40 39.56
C LEU A 87 -38.52 15.68 39.32
N SER A 88 -39.35 14.66 39.58
CA SER A 88 -40.82 14.84 39.60
C SER A 88 -41.24 15.71 40.79
N ALA A 89 -42.45 16.28 40.74
CA ALA A 89 -43.01 17.14 41.79
C ALA A 89 -42.94 16.50 43.19
N PHE A 90 -43.25 15.20 43.29
CA PHE A 90 -43.11 14.44 44.55
C PHE A 90 -41.66 14.38 45.05
N PHE A 91 -40.69 14.17 44.16
CA PHE A 91 -39.28 14.08 44.55
C PHE A 91 -38.69 15.44 44.92
N LEU A 92 -39.18 16.54 44.32
CA LEU A 92 -38.84 17.90 44.74
C LEU A 92 -39.32 18.15 46.17
N TYR A 93 -40.59 17.83 46.45
CA TYR A 93 -41.14 17.91 47.80
C TYR A 93 -40.41 16.99 48.79
N SER A 94 -40.20 15.73 48.42
CA SER A 94 -39.52 14.75 49.26
C SER A 94 -38.07 15.14 49.55
N LYS A 95 -37.38 15.82 48.62
CA LYS A 95 -36.02 16.35 48.83
C LYS A 95 -35.99 17.41 49.93
N GLU A 96 -36.90 18.38 49.86
CA GLU A 96 -37.03 19.42 50.90
C GLU A 96 -37.43 18.79 52.24
N ARG A 97 -38.42 17.90 52.22
CA ARG A 97 -38.92 17.26 53.44
C ARG A 97 -37.88 16.33 54.07
N ARG A 98 -37.13 15.60 53.26
CA ARG A 98 -36.03 14.75 53.72
C ARG A 98 -34.95 15.54 54.44
N ALA A 99 -34.61 16.75 53.98
CA ALA A 99 -33.66 17.60 54.69
C ALA A 99 -34.16 17.93 56.11
N THR A 100 -35.43 18.34 56.23
CA THR A 100 -36.02 18.67 57.54
C THR A 100 -36.10 17.46 58.48
N LEU A 101 -36.49 16.29 57.96
CA LEU A 101 -36.63 15.09 58.79
C LEU A 101 -35.29 14.44 59.15
N LEU A 102 -34.25 14.68 58.34
CA LEU A 102 -32.89 14.25 58.65
C LEU A 102 -32.29 15.08 59.80
N GLU A 103 -32.57 16.38 59.85
CA GLU A 103 -32.20 17.26 60.98
C GLU A 103 -32.90 16.83 62.28
N GLU A 104 -34.12 16.28 62.18
CA GLU A 104 -34.85 15.65 63.28
C GLU A 104 -34.31 14.24 63.66
N ASN A 105 -33.17 13.80 63.10
CA ASN A 105 -32.54 12.48 63.31
C ASN A 105 -33.44 11.27 62.98
N LYS A 106 -34.39 11.39 62.05
CA LYS A 106 -35.24 10.28 61.62
C LYS A 106 -34.51 9.34 60.66
N ASN A 107 -34.85 8.05 60.71
CA ASN A 107 -34.25 7.06 59.82
C ASN A 107 -34.74 7.27 58.37
N VAL A 108 -33.87 7.04 57.39
CA VAL A 108 -34.15 7.17 55.95
C VAL A 108 -35.44 6.45 55.50
N LEU A 109 -35.71 5.27 56.06
CA LEU A 109 -36.94 4.50 55.78
C LEU A 109 -38.20 5.18 56.33
N GLU A 110 -38.11 5.78 57.51
CA GLU A 110 -39.21 6.52 58.15
C GLU A 110 -39.48 7.83 57.40
N ILE A 111 -38.42 8.53 56.99
CA ILE A 111 -38.50 9.74 56.17
C ILE A 111 -39.27 9.47 54.88
N ALA A 112 -38.99 8.36 54.20
CA ALA A 112 -39.69 8.00 52.96
C ALA A 112 -41.19 7.71 53.19
N LYS A 113 -41.54 7.04 54.29
CA LYS A 113 -42.94 6.77 54.66
C LYS A 113 -43.69 8.08 54.96
N ILE A 114 -43.12 8.92 55.83
CA ILE A 114 -43.71 10.21 56.24
C ILE A 114 -43.91 11.10 55.01
N ALA A 115 -42.88 11.29 54.18
CA ALA A 115 -42.98 12.14 52.99
C ALA A 115 -44.02 11.62 51.97
N GLY A 116 -44.17 10.30 51.84
CA GLY A 116 -45.17 9.69 50.97
C GLY A 116 -46.61 9.90 51.45
N GLU A 117 -46.84 9.77 52.76
CA GLU A 117 -48.14 10.02 53.39
C GLU A 117 -48.52 11.50 53.38
N GLU A 118 -47.59 12.38 53.76
CA GLU A 118 -47.78 13.83 53.71
C GLU A 118 -48.08 14.27 52.26
N TRP A 119 -47.36 13.75 51.26
CA TRP A 119 -47.64 14.05 49.86
C TRP A 119 -49.05 13.64 49.43
N LYS A 120 -49.55 12.47 49.85
CA LYS A 120 -50.92 12.02 49.55
C LYS A 120 -51.99 12.89 50.22
N ASN A 121 -51.71 13.41 51.41
CA ASN A 121 -52.63 14.26 52.17
C ASN A 121 -52.51 15.77 51.82
N LEU A 122 -51.45 16.17 51.11
CA LEU A 122 -51.24 17.54 50.63
C LEU A 122 -52.37 17.98 49.68
N THR A 123 -52.86 19.20 49.89
CA THR A 123 -53.89 19.81 49.03
C THR A 123 -53.32 20.21 47.68
N GLU A 124 -54.16 20.27 46.65
CA GLU A 124 -53.75 20.66 45.30
C GLU A 124 -53.05 22.04 45.27
N LYS A 125 -53.49 22.97 46.12
CA LYS A 125 -52.85 24.30 46.27
C LYS A 125 -51.41 24.22 46.74
N GLN A 126 -51.10 23.27 47.63
CA GLN A 126 -49.75 23.07 48.16
C GLN A 126 -48.88 22.22 47.22
N ARG A 127 -49.49 21.37 46.37
CA ARG A 127 -48.77 20.62 45.31
C ARG A 127 -48.43 21.48 44.09
N LYS A 128 -49.29 22.45 43.74
CA LYS A 128 -49.14 23.33 42.57
C LYS A 128 -47.75 23.97 42.40
N PRO A 129 -47.09 24.51 43.45
CA PRO A 129 -45.73 25.03 43.34
C PRO A 129 -44.73 23.98 42.85
N TYR A 130 -44.75 22.78 43.43
CA TYR A 130 -43.88 21.67 43.05
C TYR A 130 -44.15 21.16 41.64
N GLU A 131 -45.41 21.08 41.23
CA GLU A 131 -45.80 20.72 39.86
C GLU A 131 -45.34 21.75 38.84
N LYS A 132 -45.41 23.05 39.17
CA LYS A 132 -44.90 24.12 38.31
C LYS A 132 -43.38 24.03 38.14
N ILE A 133 -42.64 23.80 39.22
CA ILE A 133 -41.17 23.63 39.18
C ILE A 133 -40.81 22.37 38.38
N ALA A 134 -41.48 21.24 38.62
CA ALA A 134 -41.24 20.00 37.88
C ALA A 134 -41.53 20.13 36.39
N LYS A 135 -42.61 20.83 36.01
CA LYS A 135 -42.92 21.13 34.59
C LYS A 135 -41.82 21.97 33.96
N LYS A 136 -41.39 23.05 34.62
CA LYS A 136 -40.32 23.91 34.11
C LYS A 136 -39.01 23.13 33.92
N GLN A 137 -38.58 22.36 34.92
CA GLN A 137 -37.37 21.54 34.83
C GLN A 137 -37.48 20.47 33.74
N LYS A 138 -38.68 19.91 33.51
CA LYS A 138 -38.94 18.97 32.41
C LYS A 138 -38.79 19.64 31.04
N GLU A 139 -39.31 20.85 30.87
CA GLU A 139 -39.17 21.61 29.63
C GLU A 139 -37.71 21.98 29.36
N GLU A 140 -36.99 22.49 30.37
CA GLU A 140 -35.55 22.77 30.30
C GLU A 140 -34.75 21.50 29.92
N TYR A 141 -35.03 20.37 30.56
CA TYR A 141 -34.41 19.08 30.22
C TYR A 141 -34.68 18.63 28.78
N LEU A 142 -35.89 18.81 28.28
CA LEU A 142 -36.24 18.41 26.91
C LEU A 142 -35.45 19.24 25.89
N GLN A 143 -35.32 20.56 26.13
CA GLN A 143 -34.50 21.44 25.30
C GLN A 143 -33.01 21.04 25.35
N GLU A 144 -32.45 20.83 26.54
CA GLU A 144 -31.06 20.37 26.70
C GLU A 144 -30.82 19.01 26.03
N MET A 145 -31.77 18.08 26.13
CA MET A 145 -31.69 16.77 25.49
C MET A 145 -31.74 16.85 23.97
N GLU A 146 -32.51 17.80 23.41
CA GLU A 146 -32.56 18.03 21.97
C GLU A 146 -31.23 18.57 21.45
N VAL A 147 -30.66 19.57 22.14
CA VAL A 147 -29.32 20.08 21.83
C VAL A 147 -28.26 19.00 21.96
N TYR A 148 -28.30 18.18 23.02
CA TYR A 148 -27.39 17.05 23.20
C TYR A 148 -27.51 16.03 22.05
N LYS A 149 -28.73 15.71 21.61
CA LYS A 149 -28.95 14.80 20.48
C LYS A 149 -28.40 15.37 19.17
N GLN A 150 -28.64 16.65 18.90
CA GLN A 150 -28.14 17.33 17.70
C GLN A 150 -26.61 17.33 17.69
N LYS A 151 -25.97 17.77 18.78
CA LYS A 151 -24.51 17.77 18.91
C LYS A 151 -23.91 16.38 18.75
N LYS A 152 -24.55 15.36 19.33
CA LYS A 152 -24.10 13.97 19.19
C LYS A 152 -24.22 13.44 17.77
N ALA A 153 -25.29 13.82 17.06
CA ALA A 153 -25.45 13.46 15.65
C ALA A 153 -24.41 14.17 14.77
N GLU A 154 -24.14 15.44 15.03
CA GLU A 154 -23.12 16.22 14.34
C GLU A 154 -21.71 15.67 14.58
N GLU A 155 -21.37 15.32 15.83
CA GLU A 155 -20.09 14.67 16.15
C GLU A 155 -19.94 13.31 15.44
N ALA A 156 -21.01 12.51 15.40
CA ALA A 156 -21.01 11.25 14.67
C ALA A 156 -20.81 11.46 13.15
N ALA A 157 -21.47 12.46 12.58
CA ALA A 157 -21.30 12.82 11.17
C ALA A 157 -19.88 13.31 10.86
N SER A 158 -19.30 14.17 11.72
CA SER A 158 -17.91 14.63 11.59
C SER A 158 -16.93 13.45 11.61
N ARG A 159 -17.12 12.51 12.55
CA ARG A 159 -16.29 11.30 12.64
C ARG A 159 -16.39 10.43 11.39
N GLN A 160 -17.59 10.25 10.85
CA GLN A 160 -17.78 9.52 9.59
C GLN A 160 -17.06 10.19 8.41
N GLN A 161 -17.14 11.52 8.32
CA GLN A 161 -16.43 12.28 7.28
C GLN A 161 -14.91 12.15 7.41
N GLU A 162 -14.37 12.24 8.63
CA GLU A 162 -12.94 12.03 8.90
C GLU A 162 -12.49 10.61 8.52
N GLU A 163 -13.29 9.60 8.84
CA GLU A 163 -13.02 8.20 8.46
C GLU A 163 -13.02 8.00 6.94
N GLU A 164 -13.97 8.61 6.23
CA GLU A 164 -14.02 8.57 4.77
C GLU A 164 -12.82 9.26 4.12
N GLU A 165 -12.41 10.43 4.62
CA GLU A 165 -11.22 11.14 4.14
C GLU A 165 -9.94 10.33 4.38
N LEU A 166 -9.81 9.71 5.56
CA LEU A 166 -8.69 8.82 5.85
C LEU A 166 -8.64 7.62 4.89
N MET A 167 -9.80 7.04 4.58
CA MET A 167 -9.91 5.95 3.60
C MET A 167 -9.50 6.40 2.19
N LYS A 168 -9.86 7.62 1.76
CA LYS A 168 -9.40 8.19 0.48
C LYS A 168 -7.88 8.34 0.45
N ILE A 169 -7.28 8.83 1.53
CA ILE A 169 -5.82 8.98 1.65
C ILE A 169 -5.13 7.61 1.56
N GLN A 170 -5.59 6.61 2.32
CA GLN A 170 -5.03 5.26 2.28
C GLN A 170 -5.13 4.64 0.88
N LYS A 171 -6.25 4.84 0.19
CA LYS A 171 -6.45 4.37 -1.19
C LYS A 171 -5.47 5.03 -2.17
N LEU A 172 -5.25 6.34 -2.05
CA LEU A 172 -4.30 7.08 -2.88
C LEU A 172 -2.86 6.61 -2.64
N GLU A 173 -2.48 6.42 -1.37
CA GLU A 173 -1.17 5.92 -1.00
C GLU A 173 -0.92 4.50 -1.55
N ALA A 174 -1.89 3.60 -1.38
CA ALA A 174 -1.83 2.25 -1.94
C ALA A 174 -1.65 2.27 -3.47
N MET A 175 -2.37 3.15 -4.17
CA MET A 175 -2.24 3.32 -5.63
C MET A 175 -0.84 3.83 -6.02
N GLN A 176 -0.27 4.77 -5.28
CA GLN A 176 1.09 5.24 -5.53
C GLN A 176 2.13 4.14 -5.30
N LEU A 177 1.96 3.32 -4.25
CA LEU A 177 2.82 2.18 -3.98
C LEU A 177 2.77 1.14 -5.11
N LEU A 178 1.58 0.84 -5.64
CA LEU A 178 1.44 -0.05 -6.79
C LEU A 178 2.17 0.50 -8.02
N LYS A 179 1.97 1.78 -8.37
CA LYS A 179 2.70 2.41 -9.49
C LYS A 179 4.22 2.38 -9.30
N ARG A 180 4.72 2.51 -8.06
CA ARG A 180 6.16 2.37 -7.76
C ARG A 180 6.63 0.93 -7.96
N LYS A 181 5.86 -0.07 -7.47
CA LYS A 181 6.17 -1.50 -7.65
C LYS A 181 6.19 -1.90 -9.12
N GLU A 182 5.22 -1.47 -9.91
CA GLU A 182 5.19 -1.73 -11.36
C GLU A 182 6.41 -1.12 -12.07
N LYS A 183 6.83 0.08 -11.68
CA LYS A 183 8.06 0.69 -12.21
C LYS A 183 9.29 -0.15 -11.85
N THR A 184 9.42 -0.59 -10.61
CA THR A 184 10.56 -1.42 -10.18
C THR A 184 10.56 -2.79 -10.87
N ASP A 185 9.39 -3.40 -11.06
CA ASP A 185 9.25 -4.69 -11.73
C ASP A 185 9.56 -4.58 -13.22
N ASN A 186 9.13 -3.50 -13.88
CA ASN A 186 9.48 -3.21 -15.26
C ASN A 186 10.99 -2.97 -15.44
N ILE A 187 11.63 -2.26 -14.50
CA ILE A 187 13.08 -2.08 -14.48
C ILE A 187 13.76 -3.44 -14.31
N LEU A 188 13.34 -4.24 -13.33
CA LEU A 188 13.90 -5.57 -13.07
C LEU A 188 13.75 -6.51 -14.27
N LYS A 189 12.58 -6.50 -14.92
CA LYS A 189 12.31 -7.27 -16.14
C LYS A 189 13.22 -6.83 -17.29
N LYS A 190 13.35 -5.52 -17.52
CA LYS A 190 14.26 -4.96 -18.54
C LYS A 190 15.72 -5.29 -18.25
N THR A 191 16.15 -5.26 -16.99
CA THR A 191 17.49 -5.67 -16.58
C THR A 191 17.71 -7.17 -16.80
N LYS A 192 16.73 -8.03 -16.47
CA LYS A 192 16.78 -9.47 -16.75
C LYS A 192 16.85 -9.76 -18.25
N GLU A 193 16.05 -9.10 -19.07
CA GLU A 193 16.08 -9.23 -20.53
C GLU A 193 17.41 -8.77 -21.14
N GLN A 194 17.98 -7.65 -20.68
CA GLN A 194 19.32 -7.21 -21.10
C GLN A 194 20.40 -8.22 -20.70
N CYS A 195 20.31 -8.80 -19.50
CA CYS A 195 21.27 -9.82 -19.05
C CYS A 195 21.16 -11.11 -19.87
N GLN A 196 19.94 -11.50 -20.25
CA GLN A 196 19.69 -12.65 -21.12
C GLN A 196 20.14 -12.42 -22.57
N LYS A 197 19.92 -11.21 -23.12
CA LYS A 197 20.45 -10.82 -24.44
C LYS A 197 21.97 -10.88 -24.47
N LYS A 198 22.65 -10.32 -23.45
CA LYS A 198 24.11 -10.44 -23.32
C LYS A 198 24.58 -11.90 -23.26
N LYS A 199 23.90 -12.78 -22.51
CA LYS A 199 24.23 -14.21 -22.46
C LYS A 199 24.05 -14.92 -23.81
N LYS A 200 23.00 -14.60 -24.57
CA LYS A 200 22.77 -15.16 -25.91
C LYS A 200 23.78 -14.64 -26.94
N GLU A 201 24.14 -13.36 -26.86
CA GLU A 201 25.21 -12.77 -27.66
C GLU A 201 26.56 -13.43 -27.35
N GLU A 202 26.89 -13.67 -26.07
CA GLU A 202 28.12 -14.37 -25.66
C GLU A 202 28.17 -15.85 -26.09
N GLN A 203 27.02 -16.53 -26.19
CA GLN A 203 26.94 -17.93 -26.67
C GLN A 203 27.08 -18.09 -28.18
N ASN A 204 26.84 -17.03 -28.96
CA ASN A 204 26.92 -17.04 -30.42
C ASN A 204 28.27 -16.47 -30.95
N VAL A 205 29.27 -16.38 -30.07
CA VAL A 205 30.62 -15.95 -30.41
C VAL A 205 31.46 -17.18 -30.75
N ASP A 206 32.19 -17.10 -31.87
CA ASP A 206 33.20 -18.08 -32.29
C ASP A 206 34.05 -18.54 -31.09
N PRO A 207 34.12 -19.86 -30.78
CA PRO A 207 34.93 -20.40 -29.70
C PRO A 207 36.40 -19.96 -29.71
N ASN A 208 36.94 -19.60 -30.88
CA ASN A 208 38.32 -19.13 -31.04
C ASN A 208 38.51 -17.62 -30.85
N LYS A 209 37.43 -16.84 -30.66
CA LYS A 209 37.56 -15.40 -30.40
C LYS A 209 38.24 -15.18 -29.05
N PRO A 210 39.33 -14.40 -28.97
CA PRO A 210 39.98 -14.07 -27.72
C PRO A 210 38.97 -13.53 -26.70
N LYS A 211 39.11 -13.90 -25.43
CA LYS A 211 38.23 -13.44 -24.35
C LYS A 211 38.80 -12.19 -23.70
N ARG A 212 37.93 -11.23 -23.41
CA ARG A 212 38.33 -10.01 -22.70
C ARG A 212 38.99 -10.37 -21.35
N PRO A 213 40.15 -9.79 -21.04
CA PRO A 213 40.88 -10.09 -19.82
C PRO A 213 40.20 -9.48 -18.60
N ALA A 214 40.53 -10.00 -17.43
CA ALA A 214 39.98 -9.52 -16.15
C ALA A 214 40.39 -8.07 -15.85
N SER A 215 39.43 -7.26 -15.41
CA SER A 215 39.68 -5.88 -14.92
C SER A 215 40.52 -5.88 -13.63
N SER A 216 41.16 -4.76 -13.30
CA SER A 216 42.06 -4.61 -12.13
C SER A 216 41.42 -5.06 -10.81
N TYR A 217 40.15 -4.74 -10.59
CA TYR A 217 39.40 -5.22 -9.42
C TYR A 217 39.16 -6.74 -9.43
N ILE A 218 38.95 -7.35 -10.60
CA ILE A 218 38.74 -8.80 -10.73
C ILE A 218 40.06 -9.56 -10.52
N LEU A 219 41.17 -9.04 -11.04
CA LEU A 219 42.51 -9.56 -10.76
C LEU A 219 42.85 -9.47 -9.27
N PHE A 220 42.54 -8.34 -8.63
CA PHE A 220 42.66 -8.21 -7.18
C PHE A 220 41.77 -9.21 -6.44
N ARG A 221 40.51 -9.38 -6.86
CA ARG A 221 39.59 -10.36 -6.27
C ARG A 221 40.09 -11.81 -6.40
N GLN A 222 40.94 -12.15 -7.36
CA GLN A 222 41.53 -13.51 -7.44
C GLN A 222 42.46 -13.82 -6.25
N THR A 223 43.00 -12.81 -5.56
CA THR A 223 43.74 -12.97 -4.29
C THR A 223 42.87 -13.45 -3.13
N ARG A 224 41.55 -13.54 -3.34
CA ARG A 224 40.58 -14.16 -2.41
C ARG A 224 41.01 -15.53 -1.92
N LYS A 225 41.70 -16.32 -2.74
CA LYS A 225 42.16 -17.67 -2.35
C LYS A 225 43.01 -17.62 -1.07
N SER A 226 43.87 -16.62 -0.94
CA SER A 226 44.68 -16.38 0.27
C SER A 226 43.83 -15.97 1.47
N LEU A 227 42.79 -15.14 1.27
CA LEU A 227 41.87 -14.73 2.33
C LEU A 227 40.96 -15.87 2.83
N VAL A 228 40.60 -16.81 1.96
CA VAL A 228 39.87 -18.04 2.36
C VAL A 228 40.74 -18.91 3.26
N GLN A 229 42.04 -19.01 2.96
CA GLN A 229 42.99 -19.77 3.78
C GLN A 229 43.25 -19.11 5.14
N GLU A 230 43.32 -17.78 5.20
CA GLU A 230 43.49 -17.04 6.46
C GLU A 230 42.25 -17.07 7.37
N ARG A 231 41.06 -17.30 6.80
CA ARG A 231 39.77 -17.28 7.53
C ARG A 231 38.86 -18.42 7.09
N PRO A 232 39.19 -19.68 7.43
CA PRO A 232 38.33 -20.82 7.11
C PRO A 232 36.99 -20.70 7.86
N GLY A 233 35.88 -20.83 7.13
CA GLY A 233 34.51 -20.82 7.68
C GLY A 233 33.66 -19.57 7.40
N ILE A 234 34.22 -18.51 6.78
CA ILE A 234 33.45 -17.32 6.42
C ILE A 234 32.60 -17.55 5.15
N ASN A 235 31.36 -17.08 5.19
CA ASN A 235 30.42 -17.22 4.07
C ASN A 235 30.85 -16.43 2.82
N ASN A 236 30.51 -16.94 1.63
CA ASN A 236 31.03 -16.42 0.36
C ASN A 236 30.59 -14.97 0.07
N SER A 237 29.37 -14.59 0.48
CA SER A 237 28.86 -13.21 0.34
C SER A 237 29.63 -12.24 1.23
N THR A 238 29.87 -12.61 2.49
CA THR A 238 30.65 -11.83 3.47
C THR A 238 32.07 -11.63 2.99
N LEU A 239 32.72 -12.68 2.46
CA LEU A 239 34.06 -12.57 1.91
C LEU A 239 34.10 -11.68 0.65
N SER A 240 33.05 -11.67 -0.17
CA SER A 240 32.95 -10.75 -1.31
C SER A 240 32.82 -9.28 -0.85
N ALA A 241 32.04 -9.03 0.20
CA ALA A 241 31.93 -7.70 0.80
C ALA A 241 33.28 -7.23 1.38
N LEU A 242 33.99 -8.10 2.10
CA LEU A 242 35.31 -7.82 2.66
C LEU A 242 36.35 -7.47 1.58
N ILE A 243 36.33 -8.17 0.44
CA ILE A 243 37.24 -7.85 -0.68
C ILE A 243 36.91 -6.49 -1.30
N SER A 244 35.63 -6.13 -1.40
CA SER A 244 35.23 -4.78 -1.85
C SER A 244 35.70 -3.68 -0.89
N VAL A 245 35.64 -3.93 0.42
CA VAL A 245 36.17 -2.99 1.43
C VAL A 245 37.68 -2.88 1.29
N LYS A 246 38.40 -4.00 1.25
CA LYS A 246 39.86 -4.05 1.10
C LYS A 246 40.34 -3.33 -0.16
N TRP A 247 39.63 -3.48 -1.29
CA TRP A 247 39.94 -2.75 -2.52
C TRP A 247 39.77 -1.23 -2.37
N LYS A 248 38.75 -0.77 -1.64
CA LYS A 248 38.56 0.67 -1.38
C LYS A 248 39.69 1.23 -0.52
N GLU A 249 40.12 0.46 0.48
CA GLU A 249 41.19 0.81 1.42
C GLU A 249 42.62 0.75 0.84
N LEU A 250 42.82 0.08 -0.31
CA LEU A 250 44.13 0.09 -0.96
C LEU A 250 44.56 1.52 -1.31
N ASN A 251 45.84 1.81 -1.05
CA ASN A 251 46.48 3.05 -1.48
C ASN A 251 46.59 3.12 -3.01
N GLU A 252 46.73 4.32 -3.55
CA GLU A 252 46.83 4.54 -4.99
C GLU A 252 48.02 3.80 -5.61
N ALA A 253 49.15 3.67 -4.90
CA ALA A 253 50.31 2.90 -5.34
C ALA A 253 49.98 1.41 -5.53
N ASP A 254 49.26 0.79 -4.60
CA ASP A 254 48.88 -0.62 -4.70
C ASP A 254 47.79 -0.84 -5.75
N LYS A 255 46.81 0.08 -5.84
CA LYS A 255 45.82 0.09 -6.93
C LYS A 255 46.50 0.22 -8.29
N LYS A 256 47.55 1.02 -8.39
CA LYS A 256 48.33 1.20 -9.63
C LYS A 256 48.96 -0.11 -10.09
N ILE A 257 49.53 -0.92 -9.20
CA ILE A 257 50.07 -2.25 -9.56
C ILE A 257 48.99 -3.12 -10.21
N TRP A 258 47.76 -3.12 -9.68
CA TRP A 258 46.65 -3.90 -10.26
C TRP A 258 46.10 -3.29 -11.56
N ASN A 259 46.11 -1.96 -11.69
CA ASN A 259 45.72 -1.26 -12.91
C ASN A 259 46.73 -1.49 -14.03
N ASP A 260 48.03 -1.44 -13.73
CA ASP A 260 49.11 -1.72 -14.69
C ASP A 260 49.02 -3.17 -15.19
N LYS A 261 48.80 -4.14 -14.29
CA LYS A 261 48.55 -5.55 -14.65
C LYS A 261 47.31 -5.73 -15.53
N ALA A 262 46.23 -5.01 -15.25
CA ALA A 262 45.02 -5.06 -16.07
C ALA A 262 45.22 -4.39 -17.45
N ALA A 263 46.04 -3.33 -17.51
CA ALA A 263 46.39 -2.65 -18.75
C ALA A 263 47.26 -3.54 -19.64
N GLU A 264 48.28 -4.18 -19.09
CA GLU A 264 49.12 -5.16 -19.79
C GLU A 264 48.27 -6.32 -20.34
N ALA A 265 47.39 -6.89 -19.51
CA ALA A 265 46.49 -7.94 -19.95
C ALA A 265 45.54 -7.48 -21.08
N MET A 266 45.03 -6.24 -21.00
CA MET A 266 44.23 -5.61 -22.08
C MET A 266 45.04 -5.36 -23.35
N GLU A 267 46.32 -5.02 -23.26
CA GLU A 267 47.21 -4.87 -24.41
C GLU A 267 47.52 -6.21 -25.08
N ALA A 268 47.79 -7.26 -24.29
CA ALA A 268 47.95 -8.62 -24.81
C ALA A 268 46.67 -9.07 -25.56
N TYR A 269 45.50 -8.85 -24.95
CA TYR A 269 44.22 -9.14 -25.59
C TYR A 269 43.99 -8.35 -26.89
N LYS A 270 44.42 -7.08 -26.96
CA LYS A 270 44.34 -6.30 -28.20
C LYS A 270 45.20 -6.89 -29.30
N LYS A 271 46.43 -7.30 -28.99
CA LYS A 271 47.33 -7.97 -29.95
C LYS A 271 46.73 -9.29 -30.43
N GLU A 272 46.25 -10.13 -29.52
CA GLU A 272 45.56 -11.39 -29.87
C GLU A 272 44.30 -11.14 -30.72
N LEU A 273 43.53 -10.08 -30.43
CA LEU A 273 42.35 -9.73 -31.21
C LEU A 273 42.72 -9.23 -32.62
N GLU A 274 43.81 -8.49 -32.77
CA GLU A 274 44.34 -8.07 -34.07
C GLU A 274 44.85 -9.26 -34.89
N GLU A 275 45.55 -10.21 -34.26
CA GLU A 275 45.97 -11.47 -34.89
C GLU A 275 44.78 -12.33 -35.29
N TYR A 276 43.78 -12.47 -34.40
CA TYR A 276 42.53 -13.16 -34.70
C TYR A 276 41.80 -12.51 -35.88
N ASN A 277 41.66 -11.19 -35.89
CA ASN A 277 41.02 -10.46 -36.99
C ASN A 277 41.80 -10.63 -38.31
N LYS A 278 43.15 -10.65 -38.27
CA LYS A 278 43.97 -10.95 -39.45
C LYS A 278 43.74 -12.38 -39.94
N SER A 279 43.65 -13.36 -39.03
CA SER A 279 43.40 -14.77 -39.36
C SER A 279 41.98 -15.03 -39.88
N ALA A 280 40.98 -14.27 -39.42
CA ALA A 280 39.60 -14.38 -39.85
C ALA A 280 39.33 -13.75 -41.25
N VAL A 281 40.23 -12.86 -41.71
CA VAL A 281 40.13 -12.17 -43.01
C VAL A 281 40.93 -12.88 -44.11
N ALA A 282 41.87 -13.76 -43.77
CA ALA A 282 42.56 -14.61 -44.73
C ALA A 282 41.67 -15.82 -45.09
N PRO A 283 41.02 -15.87 -46.27
CA PRO A 283 40.23 -17.03 -46.65
C PRO A 283 41.16 -18.23 -46.83
N SER A 284 40.73 -19.40 -46.33
CA SER A 284 41.36 -20.71 -46.63
C SER A 284 41.74 -20.79 -48.10
N GLN A 285 43.05 -20.82 -48.36
CA GLN A 285 43.63 -21.46 -49.54
C GLN A 285 44.04 -22.88 -49.18
#